data_AF-A0A3M2T138-F1
#
_entry.id   AF-A0A3M2T138-F1
#
_cell.length_a   1.000
_cell.length_b   1.000
_cell.length_c   1.000
_cell.angle_alpha   90.00
_cell.angle_beta   90.00
_cell.angle_gamma   90.00
#
_symmetry.space_group_name_H-M   'P 1'
#
loop_
_entity.id
_entity.type
_entity.pdbx_description
1 polymer ?
#
loop_
_entity_poly.entity_id
_entity_poly.type
_entity_poly.pdbx_seq_one_letter_code
_entity_poly.pdbx_strand_id
1 'polypeptide(L)'
;MVTVTLLPEKEGMFMFQHRNYEIKSTRRGSTVVRRYSDFVWLLDCLQKRYPFRQLPLLPPKRIAADSNSFLEKRRRGLVRFANALVRHPVLSQEQLVVMFLTVPTELAVWRKQATISVQDEFTGRVLPPDLEDSLPSNLADTFDTVRSGVKRSAEIYINLCTLLERLAKRNQGLAADHMRFSLALQSLTEVTRDTYAVDADNIPLVNEGIKTTARHLSASQSLLEDEAKAWDEGMLEDLKRQRDCLVSVRDMFDRRDRYARNNIPQLERRIGSNEQKLQDLRARPQGTAKPGETERVEDAIFKDKESIVQQHARGVFIKEAIRDELAFFQQSQYHISRLHQDWSQERVKYSELQADNWRSLSDQVEGMPAGV
;
A
#
# COMPACT_ATOMS: atom_id res chain seq x y z
N MET A 1 -4.44 -15.65 -3.93
CA MET A 1 -4.89 -14.25 -4.07
C MET A 1 -5.93 -13.96 -3.01
N VAL A 2 -5.96 -12.76 -2.46
CA VAL A 2 -7.05 -12.31 -1.56
C VAL A 2 -7.86 -11.25 -2.28
N THR A 3 -9.18 -11.39 -2.31
CA THR A 3 -10.09 -10.37 -2.83
C THR A 3 -10.84 -9.71 -1.68
N VAL A 4 -11.23 -8.45 -1.88
CA VAL A 4 -11.99 -7.67 -0.92
C VAL A 4 -13.15 -7.03 -1.68
N THR A 5 -14.38 -7.31 -1.24
CA THR A 5 -15.61 -6.82 -1.85
C THR A 5 -16.36 -5.99 -0.81
N LEU A 6 -16.86 -4.81 -1.20
CA LEU A 6 -17.68 -3.99 -0.32
C LEU A 6 -19.08 -4.61 -0.20
N LEU A 7 -19.56 -4.84 1.02
CA LEU A 7 -20.94 -5.26 1.26
C LEU A 7 -21.88 -4.04 1.18
N PRO A 8 -23.08 -4.20 0.56
CA PRO A 8 -24.00 -3.09 0.32
C PRO A 8 -24.62 -2.57 1.63
N GLU A 9 -24.89 -3.49 2.57
CA GLU A 9 -25.54 -3.18 3.84
C GLU A 9 -24.58 -2.48 4.81
N LYS A 10 -25.11 -1.44 5.48
CA LYS A 10 -24.45 -0.79 6.61
C LYS A 10 -24.91 -1.50 7.88
N GLU A 11 -23.97 -1.87 8.74
CA GLU A 11 -24.25 -2.48 10.04
C GLU A 11 -24.01 -1.49 11.19
N GLY A 12 -24.63 -1.73 12.35
CA GLY A 12 -24.48 -0.94 13.57
C GLY A 12 -25.71 -0.10 13.94
N MET A 13 -25.70 0.43 15.16
CA MET A 13 -26.80 1.26 15.68
C MET A 13 -26.88 2.62 14.97
N PHE A 14 -28.05 3.23 14.99
CA PHE A 14 -28.30 4.56 14.44
C PHE A 14 -27.22 5.56 14.92
N MET A 15 -26.64 6.34 13.98
CA MET A 15 -25.45 7.22 14.12
C MET A 15 -24.06 6.55 14.19
N PHE A 16 -23.96 5.23 14.34
CA PHE A 16 -22.68 4.47 14.38
C PHE A 16 -22.58 3.39 13.30
N GLN A 17 -23.22 3.65 12.17
CA GLN A 17 -23.19 2.75 11.03
C GLN A 17 -21.80 2.62 10.44
N HIS A 18 -21.42 1.40 10.09
CA HIS A 18 -20.18 1.08 9.41
C HIS A 18 -20.45 0.18 8.21
N ARG A 19 -19.51 0.20 7.25
CA ARG A 19 -19.53 -0.68 6.09
C ARG A 19 -18.60 -1.85 6.33
N ASN A 20 -19.06 -3.01 5.88
CA ASN A 20 -18.32 -4.26 5.94
C ASN A 20 -17.75 -4.65 4.60
N TYR A 21 -16.71 -5.46 4.66
CA TYR A 21 -16.01 -6.00 3.51
C TYR A 21 -16.00 -7.52 3.62
N GLU A 22 -16.43 -8.18 2.54
CA GLU A 22 -16.21 -9.60 2.35
C GLU A 22 -14.77 -9.80 1.90
N ILE A 23 -14.01 -10.62 2.62
CA ILE A 23 -12.64 -11.00 2.29
C ILE A 23 -12.66 -12.47 1.88
N LYS A 24 -12.24 -12.75 0.64
CA LYS A 24 -12.09 -14.12 0.14
C LYS A 24 -10.61 -14.45 -0.06
N SER A 25 -10.17 -15.57 0.51
CA SER A 25 -8.80 -16.06 0.36
C SER A 25 -8.81 -17.37 -0.41
N THR A 26 -8.40 -17.35 -1.68
CA THR A 26 -8.35 -18.56 -2.53
C THR A 26 -7.41 -19.61 -1.94
N ARG A 27 -6.25 -19.19 -1.41
CA ARG A 27 -5.24 -20.10 -0.85
C ARG A 27 -5.74 -20.83 0.40
N ARG A 28 -6.64 -20.20 1.17
CA ARG A 28 -7.16 -20.75 2.43
C ARG A 28 -8.58 -21.31 2.30
N GLY A 29 -9.22 -21.19 1.14
CA GLY A 29 -10.61 -21.60 0.94
C GLY A 29 -11.60 -20.89 1.87
N SER A 30 -11.28 -19.69 2.35
CA SER A 30 -12.05 -18.99 3.36
C SER A 30 -12.74 -17.73 2.84
N THR A 31 -13.93 -17.46 3.37
CA THR A 31 -14.68 -16.21 3.18
C THR A 31 -15.05 -15.67 4.55
N VAL A 32 -14.66 -14.44 4.85
CA VAL A 32 -14.92 -13.81 6.15
C VAL A 32 -15.36 -12.37 5.97
N VAL A 33 -16.11 -11.84 6.94
CA VAL A 33 -16.54 -10.43 6.94
C VAL A 33 -15.69 -9.63 7.92
N ARG A 34 -15.16 -8.49 7.46
CA ARG A 34 -14.36 -7.56 8.27
C ARG A 34 -14.74 -6.12 7.98
N ARG A 35 -14.67 -5.28 8.98
CA ARG A 35 -14.79 -3.82 8.82
C ARG A 35 -13.42 -3.17 8.77
N TYR A 36 -13.37 -1.93 8.26
CA TYR A 36 -12.10 -1.17 8.16
C TYR A 36 -11.34 -1.08 9.50
N SER A 37 -12.04 -0.91 10.63
CA SER A 37 -11.39 -0.85 11.95
C SER A 37 -10.76 -2.17 12.39
N ASP A 38 -11.17 -3.31 11.83
CA ASP A 38 -10.52 -4.60 12.08
C ASP A 38 -9.15 -4.65 11.40
N PHE A 39 -9.02 -4.08 10.19
CA PHE A 39 -7.73 -3.94 9.50
C PHE A 39 -6.78 -3.00 10.26
N VAL A 40 -7.30 -1.89 10.81
CA VAL A 40 -6.53 -0.99 11.68
C VAL A 40 -6.02 -1.74 12.89
N TRP A 41 -6.90 -2.46 13.58
CA TRP A 41 -6.53 -3.25 14.75
C TRP A 41 -5.46 -4.31 14.44
N LEU A 42 -5.60 -5.02 13.31
CA LEU A 42 -4.59 -5.99 12.89
C LEU A 42 -3.23 -5.33 12.67
N LEU A 43 -3.20 -4.20 11.95
CA LEU A 43 -1.96 -3.46 11.72
C LEU A 43 -1.32 -2.99 13.03
N ASP A 44 -2.10 -2.47 13.97
CA ASP A 44 -1.62 -2.02 15.29
C ASP A 44 -0.99 -3.18 16.07
N CYS A 45 -1.57 -4.39 16.02
CA CYS A 45 -1.00 -5.58 16.63
C CYS A 45 0.31 -6.01 15.94
N LEU A 46 0.33 -6.01 14.60
CA LEU A 46 1.53 -6.36 13.84
C LEU A 46 2.66 -5.36 14.05
N GLN A 47 2.38 -4.06 14.20
CA GLN A 47 3.40 -3.05 14.51
C GLN A 47 4.09 -3.28 15.85
N LYS A 48 3.35 -3.78 16.85
CA LYS A 48 3.90 -4.10 18.18
C LYS A 48 4.77 -5.35 18.16
N ARG A 49 4.31 -6.40 17.47
CA ARG A 49 4.99 -7.70 17.41
C ARG A 49 6.16 -7.73 16.41
N TYR A 50 6.01 -7.03 15.28
CA TYR A 50 6.95 -7.03 14.14
C TYR A 50 7.43 -5.60 13.78
N PRO A 51 8.02 -4.84 14.72
CA PRO A 51 8.37 -3.44 14.49
C PRO A 51 9.41 -3.25 13.36
N PHE A 52 10.23 -4.25 13.09
CA PHE A 52 11.33 -4.20 12.11
C PHE A 52 11.04 -4.96 10.81
N ARG A 53 9.77 -5.31 10.55
CA ARG A 53 9.33 -5.95 9.30
C ARG A 53 8.65 -4.94 8.38
N GLN A 54 8.54 -5.26 7.09
CA GLN A 54 7.73 -4.50 6.14
C GLN A 54 6.24 -4.73 6.40
N LEU A 55 5.57 -3.70 6.91
CA LEU A 55 4.14 -3.73 7.20
C LEU A 55 3.34 -3.01 6.11
N PRO A 56 2.20 -3.56 5.68
CA PRO A 56 1.37 -2.97 4.64
C PRO A 56 0.72 -1.65 5.08
N LEU A 57 0.38 -0.82 4.09
CA LEU A 57 -0.28 0.47 4.31
C LEU A 57 -1.79 0.35 4.27
N LEU A 58 -2.45 1.08 5.15
CA LEU A 58 -3.90 1.21 5.13
C LEU A 58 -4.32 2.40 4.25
N PRO A 59 -5.44 2.26 3.51
CA PRO A 59 -6.06 3.43 2.89
C PRO A 59 -6.55 4.42 3.96
N PRO A 60 -6.67 5.72 3.64
CA PRO A 60 -6.97 6.76 4.61
C PRO A 60 -8.32 6.57 5.33
N LYS A 61 -8.35 6.97 6.61
CA LYS A 61 -9.53 6.88 7.50
C LYS A 61 -10.71 7.75 7.05
N ARG A 62 -10.45 8.98 6.58
CA ARG A 62 -11.48 9.91 6.12
C ARG A 62 -10.96 10.72 4.92
N ILE A 63 -11.73 10.74 3.85
CA ILE A 63 -11.73 11.83 2.86
C ILE A 63 -13.19 12.31 2.86
N ALA A 64 -13.41 13.61 2.89
CA ALA A 64 -14.76 14.17 2.89
C ALA A 64 -15.55 13.65 1.67
N ALA A 65 -16.85 13.39 1.89
CA ALA A 65 -17.84 12.77 0.99
C ALA A 65 -17.87 11.23 0.94
N ASP A 66 -19.02 10.65 1.34
CA ASP A 66 -19.48 9.25 1.15
C ASP A 66 -19.72 8.99 -0.36
N SER A 67 -18.71 9.30 -1.18
CA SER A 67 -18.73 9.11 -2.62
C SER A 67 -18.36 7.65 -2.93
N ASN A 68 -19.05 7.05 -3.90
CA ASN A 68 -18.74 5.69 -4.37
C ASN A 68 -17.26 5.55 -4.78
N SER A 69 -16.65 6.62 -5.32
CA SER A 69 -15.24 6.65 -5.67
C SER A 69 -14.30 6.51 -4.46
N PHE A 70 -14.65 7.10 -3.31
CA PHE A 70 -13.88 6.94 -2.08
C PHE A 70 -13.92 5.51 -1.56
N LEU A 71 -15.11 4.91 -1.54
CA LEU A 71 -15.31 3.54 -1.05
C LEU A 71 -14.56 2.53 -1.92
N GLU A 72 -14.56 2.75 -3.23
CA GLU A 72 -13.83 1.91 -4.16
C GLU A 72 -12.30 2.07 -4.00
N LYS A 73 -11.78 3.30 -3.89
CA LYS A 73 -10.36 3.55 -3.58
C LYS A 73 -9.94 2.88 -2.28
N ARG A 74 -10.80 2.92 -1.25
CA ARG A 74 -10.57 2.21 0.02
C ARG A 74 -10.56 0.71 -0.18
N ARG A 75 -11.54 0.14 -0.88
CA ARG A 75 -11.60 -1.31 -1.17
C ARG A 75 -10.32 -1.78 -1.86
N ARG A 76 -9.85 -1.09 -2.91
CA ARG A 76 -8.57 -1.40 -3.59
C ARG A 76 -7.37 -1.30 -2.66
N GLY A 77 -7.33 -0.27 -1.79
CA GLY A 77 -6.31 -0.18 -0.75
C GLY A 77 -6.30 -1.37 0.22
N LEU A 78 -7.47 -1.85 0.64
CA LEU A 78 -7.59 -3.04 1.48
C LEU A 78 -7.18 -4.33 0.75
N VAL A 79 -7.44 -4.44 -0.57
CA VAL A 79 -6.93 -5.53 -1.40
C VAL A 79 -5.39 -5.53 -1.39
N ARG A 80 -4.75 -4.38 -1.62
CA ARG A 80 -3.27 -4.29 -1.58
C ARG A 80 -2.72 -4.63 -0.20
N PHE A 81 -3.35 -4.14 0.86
CA PHE A 81 -3.00 -4.47 2.25
C PHE A 81 -3.02 -5.99 2.50
N ALA A 82 -4.14 -6.65 2.18
CA ALA A 82 -4.31 -8.07 2.46
C ALA A 82 -3.38 -8.94 1.61
N ASN A 83 -3.18 -8.59 0.33
CA ASN A 83 -2.26 -9.33 -0.54
C ASN A 83 -0.79 -9.14 -0.14
N ALA A 84 -0.41 -7.98 0.41
CA ALA A 84 0.94 -7.78 0.94
C ALA A 84 1.20 -8.69 2.16
N LEU A 85 0.24 -8.81 3.09
CA LEU A 85 0.38 -9.73 4.23
C LEU A 85 0.59 -11.18 3.82
N VAL A 86 -0.23 -11.69 2.90
CA VAL A 86 -0.17 -13.11 2.51
C VAL A 86 1.02 -13.47 1.60
N ARG A 87 1.67 -12.46 1.00
CA ARG A 87 2.91 -12.63 0.22
C ARG A 87 4.16 -12.58 1.09
N HIS A 88 4.10 -11.90 2.24
CA HIS A 88 5.24 -11.77 3.11
C HIS A 88 5.57 -13.12 3.79
N PRO A 89 6.84 -13.57 3.77
CA PRO A 89 7.22 -14.90 4.27
C PRO A 89 6.87 -15.11 5.75
N VAL A 90 7.18 -14.14 6.60
CA VAL A 90 6.85 -14.16 8.03
C VAL A 90 5.37 -13.84 8.32
N LEU A 91 4.86 -12.68 7.87
CA LEU A 91 3.50 -12.23 8.24
C LEU A 91 2.40 -13.16 7.72
N SER A 92 2.60 -13.88 6.62
CA SER A 92 1.59 -14.81 6.09
C SER A 92 1.34 -16.03 6.99
N GLN A 93 2.32 -16.36 7.85
CA GLN A 93 2.28 -17.45 8.82
C GLN A 93 1.84 -16.97 10.20
N GLU A 94 1.84 -15.66 10.44
CA GLU A 94 1.45 -15.08 11.72
C GLU A 94 0.01 -15.43 12.07
N GLN A 95 -0.19 -15.96 13.28
CA GLN A 95 -1.48 -16.45 13.73
C GLN A 95 -2.56 -15.38 13.65
N LEU A 96 -2.27 -14.13 14.02
CA LEU A 96 -3.23 -13.03 13.90
C LEU A 96 -3.69 -12.80 12.45
N VAL A 97 -2.80 -12.93 11.47
CA VAL A 97 -3.12 -12.80 10.04
C VAL A 97 -3.94 -14.01 9.57
N VAL A 98 -3.56 -15.22 10.00
CA VAL A 98 -4.33 -16.44 9.69
C VAL A 98 -5.75 -16.33 10.21
N MET A 99 -5.92 -15.98 11.48
CA MET A 99 -7.22 -15.84 12.13
C MET A 99 -8.04 -14.73 11.49
N PHE A 100 -7.42 -13.59 11.18
CA PHE A 100 -8.07 -12.49 10.47
C PHE A 100 -8.68 -12.94 9.14
N LEU A 101 -8.04 -13.86 8.41
CA LEU A 101 -8.50 -14.35 7.11
C LEU A 101 -9.43 -15.58 7.18
N THR A 102 -9.52 -16.27 8.31
CA THR A 102 -10.19 -17.59 8.39
C THR A 102 -11.31 -17.68 9.41
N VAL A 103 -11.31 -16.86 10.46
CA VAL A 103 -12.33 -16.90 11.51
C VAL A 103 -13.65 -16.30 11.00
N PRO A 104 -14.75 -17.06 10.93
CA PRO A 104 -16.02 -16.56 10.39
C PRO A 104 -16.77 -15.67 11.40
N THR A 105 -16.49 -15.78 12.70
CA THR A 105 -17.11 -14.93 13.72
C THR A 105 -16.65 -13.48 13.61
N GLU A 106 -17.48 -12.56 14.09
CA GLU A 106 -17.09 -11.16 14.21
C GLU A 106 -15.78 -11.04 15.00
N LEU A 107 -14.79 -10.34 14.41
CA LEU A 107 -13.46 -10.26 15.01
C LEU A 107 -13.50 -9.58 16.39
N ALA A 108 -14.45 -8.67 16.63
CA ALA A 108 -14.67 -8.06 17.92
C ALA A 108 -15.06 -9.07 19.01
N VAL A 109 -15.87 -10.08 18.67
CA VAL A 109 -16.28 -11.15 19.59
C VAL A 109 -15.10 -12.09 19.83
N TRP A 110 -14.42 -12.53 18.76
CA TRP A 110 -13.25 -13.39 18.86
C TRP A 110 -12.15 -12.80 19.76
N ARG A 111 -11.89 -11.49 19.65
CA ARG A 111 -10.90 -10.79 20.47
C ARG A 111 -11.16 -10.85 21.98
N LYS A 112 -12.42 -10.98 22.41
CA LYS A 112 -12.76 -11.09 23.84
C LYS A 112 -12.40 -12.46 24.42
N GLN A 113 -12.30 -13.47 23.57
CA GLN A 113 -12.06 -14.86 23.95
C GLN A 113 -10.59 -15.27 23.76
N ALA A 114 -9.88 -14.62 22.84
CA ALA A 114 -8.50 -14.95 22.52
C ALA A 114 -7.50 -14.28 23.48
N THR A 115 -6.57 -15.08 24.02
CA THR A 115 -5.36 -14.55 24.68
C THR A 115 -4.35 -14.15 23.61
N ILE A 116 -4.28 -12.84 23.31
CA ILE A 116 -3.41 -12.32 22.25
C ILE A 116 -2.13 -11.77 22.87
N SER A 117 -0.99 -12.43 22.59
CA SER A 117 0.34 -11.88 22.88
C SER A 117 0.88 -11.11 21.67
N VAL A 118 1.20 -9.83 21.89
CA VAL A 118 1.85 -8.94 20.91
C VAL A 118 3.26 -8.54 21.34
N GLN A 119 3.94 -9.44 22.06
CA GLN A 119 5.35 -9.25 22.41
C GLN A 119 6.22 -9.20 21.15
N ASP A 120 7.31 -8.43 21.21
CA ASP A 120 8.31 -8.31 20.15
C ASP A 120 8.83 -9.69 19.75
N GLU A 121 8.93 -9.97 18.45
CA GLU A 121 9.31 -11.28 17.87
C GLU A 121 10.68 -11.81 18.34
N PHE A 122 11.53 -10.96 18.91
CA PHE A 122 12.84 -11.35 19.43
C PHE A 122 12.83 -11.72 20.92
N THR A 123 11.73 -11.46 21.62
CA THR A 123 11.61 -11.73 23.06
C THR A 123 11.79 -13.22 23.35
N GLY A 124 12.73 -13.57 24.22
CA GLY A 124 13.01 -14.96 24.59
C GLY A 124 13.77 -15.79 23.55
N ARG A 125 14.20 -15.21 22.42
CA ARG A 125 15.06 -15.90 21.45
C ARG A 125 16.51 -15.94 21.93
N VAL A 126 17.14 -17.10 21.78
CA VAL A 126 18.57 -17.29 22.05
C VAL A 126 19.34 -16.98 20.77
N LEU A 127 20.38 -16.13 20.89
CA LEU A 127 21.25 -15.77 19.77
C LEU A 127 22.05 -16.99 19.31
N PRO A 128 21.95 -17.42 18.03
CA PRO A 128 22.85 -18.42 17.49
C PRO A 128 24.29 -17.90 17.48
N PRO A 129 25.30 -18.71 17.91
CA PRO A 129 26.68 -18.23 18.06
C PRO A 129 27.32 -17.68 16.78
N ASP A 130 26.93 -18.21 15.63
CA ASP A 130 27.45 -17.89 14.30
C ASP A 130 26.67 -16.80 13.58
N LEU A 131 25.52 -16.37 14.11
CA LEU A 131 24.63 -15.45 13.42
C LEU A 131 25.30 -14.10 13.17
N GLU A 132 25.96 -13.53 14.17
CA GLU A 132 26.58 -12.20 14.03
C GLU A 132 27.70 -12.20 13.01
N ASP A 133 28.59 -13.20 13.06
CA ASP A 133 29.71 -13.36 12.12
C ASP A 133 29.24 -13.69 10.70
N SER A 134 28.06 -14.29 10.54
CA SER A 134 27.46 -14.58 9.23
C SER A 134 26.90 -13.33 8.52
N LEU A 135 26.70 -12.22 9.24
CA LEU A 135 26.14 -11.00 8.65
C LEU A 135 27.19 -10.27 7.79
N PRO A 136 26.81 -9.74 6.61
CA PRO A 136 27.73 -8.97 5.79
C PRO A 136 28.31 -7.76 6.54
N SER A 137 29.63 -7.55 6.45
CA SER A 137 30.32 -6.45 7.14
C SER A 137 29.88 -5.05 6.65
N ASN A 138 29.45 -4.95 5.39
CA ASN A 138 28.96 -3.72 4.76
C ASN A 138 27.45 -3.47 4.97
N LEU A 139 26.81 -4.20 5.89
CA LEU A 139 25.36 -4.15 6.06
C LEU A 139 24.88 -2.78 6.56
N ALA A 140 25.67 -2.09 7.40
CA ALA A 140 25.36 -0.74 7.86
C ALA A 140 25.30 0.26 6.70
N ASP A 141 26.33 0.27 5.84
CA ASP A 141 26.38 1.13 4.64
C ASP A 141 25.25 0.79 3.66
N THR A 142 24.92 -0.49 3.54
CA THR A 142 23.79 -0.97 2.75
C THR A 142 22.47 -0.41 3.29
N PHE A 143 22.28 -0.42 4.62
CA PHE A 143 21.08 0.15 5.25
C PHE A 143 20.95 1.64 4.96
N ASP A 144 22.03 2.41 5.09
CA ASP A 144 22.00 3.86 4.85
C ASP A 144 21.75 4.20 3.38
N THR A 145 22.39 3.44 2.47
CA THR A 145 22.19 3.56 1.02
C THR A 145 20.73 3.30 0.66
N VAL A 146 20.18 2.16 1.11
CA VAL A 146 18.80 1.78 0.82
C VAL A 146 17.82 2.76 1.46
N ARG A 147 18.04 3.17 2.71
CA ARG A 147 17.20 4.14 3.43
C ARG A 147 17.08 5.46 2.65
N SER A 148 18.20 6.00 2.15
CA SER A 148 18.22 7.20 1.32
C SER A 148 17.50 6.99 -0.02
N GLY A 149 17.72 5.83 -0.64
CA GLY A 149 17.08 5.46 -1.91
C GLY A 149 15.57 5.33 -1.80
N VAL A 150 15.06 4.59 -0.80
CA VAL A 150 13.62 4.34 -0.63
C VAL A 150 12.86 5.61 -0.27
N LYS A 151 13.46 6.53 0.51
CA LYS A 151 12.82 7.82 0.85
C LYS A 151 12.55 8.64 -0.41
N ARG A 152 13.59 8.84 -1.24
CA ARG A 152 13.48 9.59 -2.51
C ARG A 152 12.55 8.90 -3.50
N SER A 153 12.69 7.58 -3.64
CA SER A 153 11.86 6.79 -4.55
C SER A 153 10.39 6.82 -4.15
N ALA A 154 10.07 6.72 -2.85
CA ALA A 154 8.70 6.80 -2.36
C ALA A 154 8.03 8.15 -2.74
N GLU A 155 8.75 9.26 -2.57
CA GLU A 155 8.28 10.60 -2.96
C GLU A 155 8.01 10.70 -4.47
N ILE A 156 8.91 10.16 -5.30
CA ILE A 156 8.74 10.11 -6.75
C ILE A 156 7.49 9.30 -7.11
N TYR A 157 7.32 8.10 -6.56
CA TYR A 157 6.15 7.26 -6.84
C TYR A 157 4.83 7.84 -6.33
N ILE A 158 4.84 8.59 -5.22
CA ILE A 158 3.67 9.37 -4.77
C ILE A 158 3.28 10.40 -5.83
N ASN A 159 4.26 11.12 -6.37
CA ASN A 159 4.03 12.10 -7.43
C ASN A 159 3.54 11.44 -8.73
N LEU A 160 4.14 10.31 -9.14
CA LEU A 160 3.70 9.54 -10.31
C LEU A 160 2.25 9.07 -10.19
N CYS A 161 1.84 8.54 -9.03
CA CYS A 161 0.45 8.18 -8.78
C CYS A 161 -0.48 9.40 -8.96
N THR A 162 -0.08 10.55 -8.44
CA THR A 162 -0.85 11.79 -8.52
C THR A 162 -0.98 12.30 -9.95
N LEU A 163 0.12 12.23 -10.72
CA LEU A 163 0.15 12.62 -12.12
C LEU A 163 -0.74 11.72 -12.98
N LEU A 164 -0.66 10.40 -12.80
CA LEU A 164 -1.50 9.48 -13.56
C LEU A 164 -2.99 9.63 -13.22
N GLU A 165 -3.34 9.85 -11.95
CA GLU A 165 -4.73 10.18 -11.57
C GLU A 165 -5.24 11.45 -12.28
N ARG A 166 -4.37 12.46 -12.46
CA ARG A 166 -4.72 13.69 -13.21
C ARG A 166 -4.87 13.42 -14.71
N LEU A 167 -3.99 12.59 -15.29
CA LEU A 167 -4.07 12.22 -16.70
C LEU A 167 -5.36 11.45 -17.01
N ALA A 168 -5.71 10.45 -16.19
CA ALA A 168 -6.96 9.70 -16.33
C ALA A 168 -8.19 10.62 -16.26
N LYS A 169 -8.23 11.56 -15.31
CA LYS A 169 -9.30 12.56 -15.21
C LYS A 169 -9.36 13.49 -16.42
N ARG A 170 -8.21 13.86 -16.99
CA ARG A 170 -8.18 14.69 -18.21
C ARG A 170 -8.77 13.92 -19.39
N ASN A 171 -8.47 12.63 -19.52
CA ASN A 171 -9.03 11.77 -20.56
C ASN A 171 -10.57 11.67 -20.44
N GLN A 172 -11.08 11.51 -19.21
CA GLN A 172 -12.52 11.57 -18.94
C GLN A 172 -13.14 12.93 -19.28
N GLY A 173 -12.43 14.02 -19.00
CA GLY A 173 -12.86 15.37 -19.38
C GLY A 173 -12.98 15.52 -20.90
N LEU A 174 -11.96 15.07 -21.64
CA LEU A 174 -11.98 15.08 -23.11
C LEU A 174 -13.12 14.21 -23.68
N ALA A 175 -13.36 13.05 -23.08
CA ALA A 175 -14.48 12.18 -23.45
C ALA A 175 -15.84 12.89 -23.29
N ALA A 176 -16.03 13.59 -22.16
CA ALA A 176 -17.24 14.38 -21.92
C ALA A 176 -17.40 15.52 -22.95
N ASP A 177 -16.31 16.16 -23.35
CA ASP A 177 -16.33 17.20 -24.38
C ASP A 177 -16.63 16.64 -25.78
N HIS A 178 -16.08 15.47 -26.13
CA HIS A 178 -16.44 14.76 -27.37
C HIS A 178 -17.93 14.43 -27.42
N MET A 179 -18.54 13.99 -26.31
CA MET A 179 -19.98 13.76 -26.23
C MET A 179 -20.78 15.05 -26.48
N ARG A 180 -20.41 16.15 -25.81
CA ARG A 180 -21.09 17.45 -26.00
C ARG A 180 -20.97 17.94 -27.43
N PHE A 181 -19.79 17.80 -28.04
CA PHE A 181 -19.54 18.16 -29.42
C PHE A 181 -20.41 17.32 -30.37
N SER A 182 -20.45 16.00 -30.16
CA SER A 182 -21.31 15.09 -30.94
C SER A 182 -22.78 15.52 -30.91
N LEU A 183 -23.32 15.81 -29.73
CA LEU A 183 -24.70 16.27 -29.58
C LEU A 183 -24.95 17.61 -30.29
N ALA A 184 -24.01 18.56 -30.17
CA ALA A 184 -24.12 19.85 -30.84
C ALA A 184 -24.15 19.71 -32.38
N LEU A 185 -23.34 18.80 -32.94
CA LEU A 185 -23.38 18.48 -34.37
C LEU A 185 -24.72 17.88 -34.79
N GLN A 186 -25.31 17.01 -33.97
CA GLN A 186 -26.64 16.45 -34.26
C GLN A 186 -27.70 17.55 -34.29
N SER A 187 -27.73 18.43 -33.30
CA SER A 187 -28.64 19.59 -33.28
C SER A 187 -28.42 20.53 -34.47
N LEU A 188 -27.17 20.70 -34.93
CA LEU A 188 -26.88 21.51 -36.11
C LEU A 188 -27.61 20.97 -37.35
N THR A 189 -27.70 19.66 -37.53
CA THR A 189 -28.39 19.06 -38.68
C THR A 189 -29.90 19.32 -38.72
N GLU A 190 -30.51 19.72 -37.60
CA GLU A 190 -31.93 20.06 -37.52
C GLU A 190 -32.22 21.45 -38.12
N VAL A 191 -31.22 22.32 -38.16
CA VAL A 191 -31.37 23.73 -38.60
C VAL A 191 -30.68 24.05 -39.92
N THR A 192 -29.87 23.13 -40.49
CA THR A 192 -29.11 23.42 -41.72
C THR A 192 -29.99 23.71 -42.93
N ARG A 193 -31.14 23.05 -43.06
CA ARG A 193 -32.07 23.30 -44.17
C ARG A 193 -32.61 24.72 -44.15
N ASP A 194 -32.98 25.22 -42.97
CA ASP A 194 -33.49 26.58 -42.80
C ASP A 194 -32.36 27.61 -42.95
N THR A 195 -31.15 27.27 -42.49
CA THR A 195 -29.95 28.12 -42.59
C THR A 195 -29.52 28.32 -44.04
N TYR A 196 -29.58 27.27 -44.87
CA TYR A 196 -29.16 27.27 -46.26
C TYR A 196 -30.36 27.13 -47.21
N ALA A 197 -31.39 27.95 -47.01
CA ALA A 197 -32.66 27.84 -47.73
C ALA A 197 -32.62 28.31 -49.20
N VAL A 198 -31.56 28.99 -49.64
CA VAL A 198 -31.43 29.51 -51.02
C VAL A 198 -31.26 28.37 -52.03
N ASP A 199 -30.44 27.38 -51.70
CA ASP A 199 -30.23 26.15 -52.46
C ASP A 199 -29.91 25.04 -51.45
N ALA A 200 -30.87 24.12 -51.27
CA ALA A 200 -30.81 23.09 -50.25
C ALA A 200 -30.48 21.69 -50.81
N ASP A 201 -30.15 21.58 -52.10
CA ASP A 201 -30.03 20.27 -52.77
C ASP A 201 -28.90 19.41 -52.18
N ASN A 202 -27.79 20.05 -51.79
CA ASN A 202 -26.64 19.36 -51.18
C ASN A 202 -26.75 19.19 -49.66
N ILE A 203 -27.72 19.83 -49.00
CA ILE A 203 -27.84 19.84 -47.53
C ILE A 203 -28.03 18.44 -46.94
N PRO A 204 -28.80 17.51 -47.55
CA PRO A 204 -28.85 16.13 -47.08
C PRO A 204 -27.47 15.47 -47.01
N LEU A 205 -26.63 15.62 -48.04
CA LEU A 205 -25.28 15.03 -48.09
C LEU A 205 -24.35 15.67 -47.05
N VAL A 206 -24.41 17.00 -46.88
CA VAL A 206 -23.65 17.70 -45.83
C VAL A 206 -24.09 17.21 -44.45
N ASN A 207 -25.38 17.07 -44.21
CA ASN A 207 -25.93 16.56 -42.95
C ASN A 207 -25.48 15.13 -42.65
N GLU A 208 -25.41 14.25 -43.64
CA GLU A 208 -24.88 12.89 -43.45
C GLU A 208 -23.40 12.91 -43.05
N GLY A 209 -22.59 13.81 -43.62
CA GLY A 209 -21.21 14.04 -43.19
C GLY A 209 -21.08 14.56 -41.76
N ILE A 210 -21.94 15.52 -41.38
CA ILE A 210 -22.02 16.04 -40.00
C ILE A 210 -22.39 14.92 -39.02
N LYS A 211 -23.42 14.12 -39.33
CA LYS A 211 -23.82 12.96 -38.50
C LYS A 211 -22.70 11.92 -38.40
N THR A 212 -21.93 11.73 -39.46
CA THR A 212 -20.77 10.84 -39.46
C THR A 212 -19.69 11.33 -38.51
N THR A 213 -19.36 12.63 -38.55
CA THR A 213 -18.46 13.26 -37.57
C THR A 213 -18.98 13.10 -36.13
N ALA A 214 -20.28 13.28 -35.90
CA ALA A 214 -20.89 13.07 -34.58
C ALA A 214 -20.75 11.60 -34.10
N ARG A 215 -20.99 10.61 -34.97
CA ARG A 215 -20.78 9.19 -34.66
C ARG A 215 -19.33 8.90 -34.32
N HIS A 216 -18.37 9.44 -35.06
CA HIS A 216 -16.93 9.32 -34.76
C HIS A 216 -16.60 9.85 -33.35
N LEU A 217 -17.10 11.05 -33.00
CA LEU A 217 -16.85 11.64 -31.69
C LEU A 217 -17.46 10.83 -30.55
N SER A 218 -18.64 10.24 -30.77
CA SER A 218 -19.28 9.34 -29.81
C SER A 218 -18.44 8.06 -29.60
N ALA A 219 -17.92 7.47 -30.68
CA ALA A 219 -17.01 6.32 -30.59
C ALA A 219 -15.69 6.69 -29.87
N SER A 220 -15.12 7.86 -30.20
CA SER A 220 -13.90 8.35 -29.56
C SER A 220 -14.11 8.62 -28.06
N GLN A 221 -15.29 9.13 -27.66
CA GLN A 221 -15.67 9.29 -26.26
C GLN A 221 -15.62 7.94 -25.51
N SER A 222 -16.24 6.90 -26.06
CA SER A 222 -16.24 5.56 -25.44
C SER A 222 -14.82 5.01 -25.30
N LEU A 223 -13.99 5.14 -26.34
CA LEU A 223 -12.59 4.72 -26.31
C LEU A 223 -11.76 5.47 -25.24
N LEU A 224 -11.99 6.78 -25.08
CA LEU A 224 -11.31 7.59 -24.06
C LEU A 224 -11.72 7.20 -22.63
N GLU A 225 -12.99 6.87 -22.41
CA GLU A 225 -13.49 6.39 -21.12
C GLU A 225 -12.91 5.02 -20.75
N ASP A 226 -12.90 4.08 -21.70
CA ASP A 226 -12.32 2.75 -21.52
C ASP A 226 -10.82 2.84 -21.24
N GLU A 227 -10.10 3.71 -21.96
CA GLU A 227 -8.69 3.95 -21.72
C GLU A 227 -8.44 4.57 -20.34
N ALA A 228 -9.23 5.57 -19.94
CA ALA A 228 -9.11 6.18 -18.63
C ALA A 228 -9.34 5.17 -17.50
N LYS A 229 -10.30 4.27 -17.69
CA LYS A 229 -10.59 3.19 -16.74
C LYS A 229 -9.46 2.17 -16.67
N ALA A 230 -8.90 1.78 -17.82
CA ALA A 230 -7.73 0.90 -17.88
C ALA A 230 -6.54 1.51 -17.11
N TRP A 231 -6.31 2.82 -17.24
CA TRP A 231 -5.26 3.49 -16.47
C TRP A 231 -5.54 3.52 -14.95
N ASP A 232 -6.78 3.76 -14.53
CA ASP A 232 -7.15 3.81 -13.10
C ASP A 232 -7.09 2.43 -12.42
N GLU A 233 -7.51 1.38 -13.13
CA GLU A 233 -7.63 0.02 -12.60
C GLU A 233 -6.38 -0.85 -12.82
N GLY A 234 -5.58 -0.54 -13.84
CA GLY A 234 -4.32 -1.21 -14.17
C GLY A 234 -3.11 -0.41 -13.69
N MET A 235 -2.53 0.39 -14.58
CA MET A 235 -1.26 1.11 -14.37
C MET A 235 -1.18 1.88 -13.05
N LEU A 236 -2.25 2.57 -12.65
CA LEU A 236 -2.28 3.32 -11.39
C LEU A 236 -2.22 2.40 -10.16
N GLU A 237 -2.88 1.25 -10.19
CA GLU A 237 -2.85 0.29 -9.10
C GLU A 237 -1.46 -0.38 -8.99
N ASP A 238 -0.77 -0.59 -10.11
CA ASP A 238 0.62 -1.06 -10.13
C ASP A 238 1.61 -0.01 -9.59
N LEU A 239 1.46 1.26 -9.98
CA LEU A 239 2.24 2.36 -9.37
C LEU A 239 2.00 2.43 -7.86
N LYS A 240 0.75 2.31 -7.42
CA LYS A 240 0.38 2.32 -6.00
C LYS A 240 0.98 1.12 -5.27
N ARG A 241 1.00 -0.06 -5.88
CA ARG A 241 1.65 -1.25 -5.31
C ARG A 241 3.15 -1.01 -5.09
N GLN A 242 3.86 -0.48 -6.08
CA GLN A 242 5.30 -0.21 -5.94
C GLN A 242 5.59 0.89 -4.93
N ARG A 243 4.79 1.96 -4.94
CA ARG A 243 4.81 3.00 -3.90
C ARG A 243 4.63 2.40 -2.50
N ASP A 244 3.63 1.54 -2.32
CA ASP A 244 3.31 0.95 -1.02
C ASP A 244 4.47 0.08 -0.50
N CYS A 245 5.17 -0.66 -1.38
CA CYS A 245 6.41 -1.38 -1.02
C CYS A 245 7.52 -0.42 -0.54
N LEU A 246 7.78 0.65 -1.30
CA LEU A 246 8.81 1.65 -0.96
C LEU A 246 8.53 2.34 0.38
N VAL A 247 7.29 2.78 0.58
CA VAL A 247 6.86 3.43 1.82
C VAL A 247 6.90 2.45 2.99
N SER A 248 6.56 1.17 2.79
CA SER A 248 6.67 0.15 3.84
C SER A 248 8.10 -0.01 4.37
N VAL A 249 9.09 -0.04 3.48
CA VAL A 249 10.53 -0.10 3.85
C VAL A 249 10.99 1.20 4.52
N ARG A 250 10.58 2.36 4.00
CA ARG A 250 10.87 3.66 4.64
C ARG A 250 10.35 3.67 6.08
N ASP A 251 9.09 3.29 6.28
CA ASP A 251 8.47 3.29 7.60
C ASP A 251 9.09 2.22 8.53
N MET A 252 9.61 1.11 7.98
CA MET A 252 10.40 0.13 8.73
C MET A 252 11.69 0.73 9.28
N PHE A 253 12.43 1.52 8.48
CA PHE A 253 13.59 2.26 8.97
C PHE A 253 13.20 3.32 10.01
N ASP A 254 12.08 4.02 9.84
CA ASP A 254 11.60 4.98 10.84
C ASP A 254 11.23 4.29 12.16
N ARG A 255 10.67 3.09 12.11
CA ARG A 255 10.42 2.25 13.30
C ARG A 255 11.73 1.78 13.93
N ARG A 256 12.73 1.38 13.14
CA ARG A 256 14.06 1.00 13.63
C ARG A 256 14.65 2.12 14.48
N ASP A 257 14.69 3.34 13.97
CA ASP A 257 15.27 4.49 14.69
C ASP A 257 14.58 4.75 16.04
N ARG A 258 13.27 4.48 16.14
CA ARG A 258 12.50 4.67 17.37
C ARG A 258 12.69 3.56 18.39
N TYR A 259 12.76 2.30 17.93
CA TYR A 259 12.63 1.10 18.78
C TYR A 259 13.93 0.28 18.92
N ALA A 260 14.96 0.54 18.11
CA ALA A 260 16.29 -0.11 18.21
C ALA A 260 17.24 0.69 19.12
N ARG A 261 16.75 1.21 20.25
CA ARG A 261 17.58 1.96 21.20
C ARG A 261 18.61 1.05 21.86
N ASN A 262 19.85 1.54 21.98
CA ASN A 262 20.93 0.84 22.66
C ASN A 262 21.16 1.47 24.04
N ASN A 263 20.82 0.74 25.10
CA ASN A 263 21.05 1.19 26.48
C ASN A 263 22.28 0.52 27.11
N ILE A 264 23.02 -0.32 26.37
CA ILE A 264 24.20 -1.03 26.86
C ILE A 264 25.21 -0.09 27.55
N PRO A 265 25.58 1.08 26.98
CA PRO A 265 26.54 1.98 27.65
C PRO A 265 26.06 2.51 29.00
N GLN A 266 24.74 2.65 29.20
CA GLN A 266 24.17 3.07 30.48
C GLN A 266 24.19 1.93 31.49
N LEU A 267 23.90 0.70 31.03
CA LEU A 267 23.96 -0.50 31.85
C LEU A 267 25.39 -0.80 32.28
N GLU A 268 26.38 -0.67 31.40
CA GLU A 268 27.80 -0.85 31.73
C GLU A 268 28.25 0.11 32.83
N ARG A 269 27.87 1.39 32.75
CA ARG A 269 28.17 2.37 33.82
C ARG A 269 27.49 2.00 35.14
N ARG A 270 26.25 1.51 35.09
CA ARG A 270 25.50 1.08 36.28
C ARG A 270 26.11 -0.16 36.91
N ILE A 271 26.54 -1.13 36.10
CA ILE A 271 27.28 -2.31 36.54
C ILE A 271 28.57 -1.87 37.22
N GLY A 272 29.38 -1.01 36.61
CA GLY A 272 30.62 -0.52 37.20
C GLY A 272 30.41 0.17 38.56
N SER A 273 29.38 1.02 38.68
CA SER A 273 29.01 1.65 39.95
C SER A 273 28.56 0.64 41.01
N ASN A 274 27.76 -0.35 40.63
CA ASN A 274 27.30 -1.40 41.53
C ASN A 274 28.44 -2.34 41.95
N GLU A 275 29.37 -2.65 41.06
CA GLU A 275 30.57 -3.44 41.34
C GLU A 275 31.48 -2.72 42.34
N GLN A 276 31.67 -1.40 42.19
CA GLN A 276 32.40 -0.59 43.16
C GLN A 276 31.68 -0.56 44.52
N LYS A 277 30.35 -0.36 44.53
CA LYS A 277 29.55 -0.41 45.76
C LYS A 277 29.63 -1.78 46.44
N LEU A 278 29.65 -2.87 45.67
CA LEU A 278 29.78 -4.22 46.18
C LEU A 278 31.14 -4.45 46.83
N GLN A 279 32.22 -3.92 46.22
CA GLN A 279 33.56 -3.94 46.82
C GLN A 279 33.59 -3.17 48.13
N ASP A 280 33.02 -1.95 48.18
CA ASP A 280 32.95 -1.14 49.39
C ASP A 280 32.18 -1.82 50.52
N LEU A 281 31.06 -2.49 50.20
CA LEU A 281 30.24 -3.23 51.17
C LEU A 281 30.99 -4.46 51.74
N ARG A 282 31.75 -5.16 50.89
CA ARG A 282 32.58 -6.31 51.30
C ARG A 282 33.79 -5.91 52.13
N ALA A 283 34.29 -4.68 51.96
CA ALA A 283 35.42 -4.14 52.74
C ALA A 283 35.03 -3.65 54.15
N ARG A 284 33.73 -3.54 54.47
CA ARG A 284 33.26 -3.08 55.79
C ARG A 284 33.36 -4.17 56.86
N PRO A 285 33.61 -3.83 58.13
CA PRO A 285 33.64 -4.78 59.24
C PRO A 285 32.32 -5.56 59.39
N GLN A 286 32.41 -6.85 59.69
CA GLN A 286 31.25 -7.74 59.88
C GLN A 286 30.25 -7.15 60.88
N GLY A 287 28.98 -7.02 60.47
CA GLY A 287 27.88 -6.48 61.29
C GLY A 287 27.48 -5.02 61.01
N THR A 288 28.21 -4.28 60.18
CA THR A 288 27.88 -2.88 59.82
C THR A 288 27.07 -2.72 58.52
N ALA A 289 27.02 -3.74 57.68
CA ALA A 289 26.18 -3.77 56.48
C ALA A 289 24.76 -4.25 56.81
N LYS A 290 23.74 -3.67 56.18
CA LYS A 290 22.36 -4.13 56.36
C LYS A 290 22.23 -5.57 55.83
N PRO A 291 21.52 -6.46 56.55
CA PRO A 291 21.26 -7.82 56.06
C PRO A 291 20.62 -7.78 54.67
N GLY A 292 21.16 -8.58 53.72
CA GLY A 292 20.66 -8.67 52.35
C GLY A 292 21.06 -7.53 51.40
N GLU A 293 21.82 -6.52 51.85
CA GLU A 293 22.26 -5.42 50.96
C GLU A 293 23.27 -5.91 49.90
N THR A 294 24.19 -6.80 50.27
CA THR A 294 25.18 -7.42 49.37
C THR A 294 24.50 -8.25 48.28
N GLU A 295 23.59 -9.16 48.68
CA GLU A 295 22.83 -10.03 47.78
C GLU A 295 21.98 -9.20 46.81
N ARG A 296 21.36 -8.11 47.28
CA ARG A 296 20.59 -7.19 46.43
C ARG A 296 21.45 -6.51 45.35
N VAL A 297 22.68 -6.11 45.70
CA VAL A 297 23.59 -5.47 44.72
C VAL A 297 24.11 -6.52 43.73
N GLU A 298 24.41 -7.73 44.18
CA GLU A 298 24.78 -8.86 43.31
C GLU A 298 23.66 -9.21 42.32
N ASP A 299 22.41 -9.34 42.80
CA ASP A 299 21.23 -9.57 41.96
C ASP A 299 21.03 -8.45 40.93
N ALA A 300 21.28 -7.20 41.31
CA ALA A 300 21.18 -6.06 40.39
C ALA A 300 22.25 -6.14 39.29
N ILE A 301 23.49 -6.47 39.64
CA ILE A 301 24.58 -6.67 38.67
C ILE A 301 24.24 -7.83 37.72
N PHE A 302 23.76 -8.95 38.26
CA PHE A 302 23.39 -10.12 37.46
C PHE A 302 22.29 -9.78 36.44
N LYS A 303 21.20 -9.13 36.89
CA LYS A 303 20.10 -8.69 36.01
C LYS A 303 20.56 -7.69 34.95
N ASP A 304 21.49 -6.80 35.29
CA ASP A 304 22.04 -5.84 34.34
C ASP A 304 22.91 -6.52 33.28
N LYS A 305 23.76 -7.48 33.69
CA LYS A 305 24.56 -8.30 32.76
C LYS A 305 23.66 -9.13 31.84
N GLU A 306 22.62 -9.75 32.37
CA GLU A 306 21.62 -10.48 31.58
C GLU A 306 20.92 -9.55 30.57
N SER A 307 20.54 -8.33 31.01
CA SER A 307 19.93 -7.31 30.14
C SER A 307 20.86 -6.86 29.01
N ILE A 308 22.17 -6.74 29.26
CA ILE A 308 23.16 -6.45 28.21
C ILE A 308 23.17 -7.58 27.17
N VAL A 309 23.23 -8.85 27.61
CA VAL A 309 23.22 -10.01 26.70
C VAL A 309 21.95 -10.04 25.85
N GLN A 310 20.78 -9.81 26.48
CA GLN A 310 19.50 -9.77 25.77
C GLN A 310 19.43 -8.60 24.77
N GLN A 311 19.93 -7.41 25.14
CA GLN A 311 19.96 -6.25 24.24
C GLN A 311 20.92 -6.45 23.07
N HIS A 312 22.08 -7.05 23.33
CA HIS A 312 23.04 -7.41 22.29
C HIS A 312 22.42 -8.39 21.29
N ALA A 313 21.86 -9.51 21.79
CA ALA A 313 21.15 -10.49 20.97
C ALA A 313 20.04 -9.83 20.14
N ARG A 314 19.21 -8.98 20.77
CA ARG A 314 18.17 -8.23 20.07
C ARG A 314 18.76 -7.33 18.97
N GLY A 315 19.89 -6.68 19.22
CA GLY A 315 20.60 -5.88 18.22
C GLY A 315 21.00 -6.68 16.98
N VAL A 316 21.52 -7.89 17.17
CA VAL A 316 21.89 -8.81 16.07
C VAL A 316 20.65 -9.28 15.31
N PHE A 317 19.58 -9.69 16.02
CA PHE A 317 18.32 -10.09 15.37
C PHE A 317 17.67 -8.96 14.57
N ILE A 318 17.76 -7.70 15.04
CA ILE A 318 17.27 -6.55 14.26
C ILE A 318 18.05 -6.41 12.95
N LYS A 319 19.39 -6.56 12.97
CA LYS A 319 20.21 -6.50 11.76
C LYS A 319 19.84 -7.64 10.79
N GLU A 320 19.70 -8.86 11.30
CA GLU A 320 19.27 -10.03 10.53
C GLU A 320 17.89 -9.79 9.88
N ALA A 321 16.91 -9.36 10.68
CA ALA A 321 15.56 -9.11 10.19
C ALA A 321 15.56 -8.06 9.08
N ILE A 322 16.23 -6.91 9.27
CA ILE A 322 16.27 -5.87 8.24
C ILE A 322 16.97 -6.37 6.97
N ARG A 323 18.08 -7.13 7.08
CA ARG A 323 18.73 -7.77 5.93
C ARG A 323 17.73 -8.61 5.14
N ASP A 324 16.98 -9.48 5.81
CA ASP A 324 16.00 -10.37 5.17
C ASP A 324 14.85 -9.58 4.55
N GLU A 325 14.40 -8.52 5.20
CA GLU A 325 13.40 -7.60 4.66
C GLU A 325 13.91 -6.92 3.38
N LEU A 326 15.16 -6.47 3.35
CA LEU A 326 15.75 -5.88 2.15
C LEU A 326 15.86 -6.90 1.01
N ALA A 327 16.21 -8.15 1.32
CA ALA A 327 16.24 -9.25 0.34
C ALA A 327 14.83 -9.57 -0.21
N PHE A 328 13.80 -9.56 0.65
CA PHE A 328 12.41 -9.69 0.22
C PHE A 328 11.97 -8.48 -0.64
N PHE A 329 12.32 -7.27 -0.21
CA PHE A 329 11.99 -6.02 -0.91
C PHE A 329 12.61 -5.96 -2.31
N GLN A 330 13.81 -6.51 -2.50
CA GLN A 330 14.47 -6.57 -3.82
C GLN A 330 13.58 -7.19 -4.89
N GLN A 331 12.71 -8.15 -4.55
CA GLN A 331 11.77 -8.76 -5.51
C GLN A 331 10.77 -7.75 -6.09
N SER A 332 10.51 -6.64 -5.39
CA SER A 332 9.62 -5.57 -5.87
C SER A 332 10.14 -4.88 -7.13
N GLN A 333 11.43 -4.99 -7.46
CA GLN A 333 12.00 -4.43 -8.69
C GLN A 333 11.30 -4.98 -9.95
N TYR A 334 10.84 -6.23 -9.92
CA TYR A 334 10.13 -6.84 -11.04
C TYR A 334 8.72 -6.28 -11.25
N HIS A 335 8.13 -5.62 -10.25
CA HIS A 335 6.89 -4.86 -10.46
C HIS A 335 7.13 -3.73 -11.45
N ILE A 336 8.31 -3.09 -11.42
CA ILE A 336 8.66 -1.96 -12.28
C ILE A 336 8.71 -2.42 -13.74
N SER A 337 9.41 -3.52 -14.02
CA SER A 337 9.50 -4.08 -15.36
C SER A 337 8.12 -4.44 -15.92
N ARG A 338 7.31 -5.16 -15.13
CA ARG A 338 5.97 -5.58 -15.55
C ARG A 338 5.06 -4.38 -15.79
N LEU A 339 5.09 -3.40 -14.90
CA LEU A 339 4.33 -2.16 -15.02
C LEU A 339 4.60 -1.44 -16.35
N HIS A 340 5.88 -1.32 -16.74
CA HIS A 340 6.22 -0.68 -18.02
C HIS A 340 5.83 -1.51 -19.24
N GLN A 341 5.94 -2.84 -19.17
CA GLN A 341 5.52 -3.74 -20.23
C GLN A 341 4.00 -3.65 -20.46
N ASP A 342 3.22 -3.80 -19.38
CA ASP A 342 1.76 -3.79 -19.43
C ASP A 342 1.27 -2.41 -19.93
N TRP A 343 1.81 -1.32 -19.40
CA TRP A 343 1.44 0.04 -19.84
C TRP A 343 1.75 0.30 -21.32
N SER A 344 2.93 -0.14 -21.80
CA SER A 344 3.29 0.03 -23.20
C SER A 344 2.30 -0.66 -24.13
N GLN A 345 1.89 -1.89 -23.80
CA GLN A 345 0.95 -2.67 -24.61
C GLN A 345 -0.45 -2.02 -24.61
N GLU A 346 -0.92 -1.55 -23.45
CA GLU A 346 -2.19 -0.83 -23.37
C GLU A 346 -2.18 0.45 -24.20
N ARG A 347 -1.06 1.20 -24.20
CA ARG A 347 -0.94 2.44 -24.98
C ARG A 347 -0.94 2.20 -26.48
N VAL A 348 -0.30 1.13 -26.95
CA VAL A 348 -0.37 0.73 -28.36
C VAL A 348 -1.81 0.41 -28.75
N LYS A 349 -2.47 -0.46 -27.99
CA LYS A 349 -3.86 -0.88 -28.22
C LYS A 349 -4.80 0.32 -28.41
N TYR A 350 -4.83 1.24 -27.46
CA TYR A 350 -5.77 2.38 -27.55
C TYR A 350 -5.37 3.39 -28.63
N SER A 351 -4.08 3.53 -28.92
CA SER A 351 -3.62 4.40 -30.01
C SER A 351 -4.04 3.86 -31.38
N GLU A 352 -3.97 2.54 -31.59
CA GLU A 352 -4.44 1.87 -32.81
C GLU A 352 -5.95 2.02 -32.98
N LEU A 353 -6.73 1.75 -31.93
CA LEU A 353 -8.19 1.90 -31.96
C LEU A 353 -8.63 3.34 -32.30
N GLN A 354 -7.95 4.34 -31.74
CA GLN A 354 -8.23 5.73 -32.08
C GLN A 354 -7.82 6.06 -33.52
N ALA A 355 -6.67 5.57 -33.99
CA ALA A 355 -6.24 5.77 -35.36
C ALA A 355 -7.22 5.17 -36.37
N ASP A 356 -7.74 3.97 -36.11
CA ASP A 356 -8.75 3.33 -36.95
C ASP A 356 -10.07 4.10 -36.95
N ASN A 357 -10.49 4.63 -35.80
CA ASN A 357 -11.66 5.51 -35.72
C ASN A 357 -11.48 6.79 -36.56
N TRP A 358 -10.28 7.38 -36.58
CA TRP A 358 -9.97 8.54 -37.43
C TRP A 358 -9.92 8.20 -38.92
N ARG A 359 -9.31 7.08 -39.30
CA ARG A 359 -9.29 6.61 -40.70
C ARG A 359 -10.71 6.39 -41.23
N SER A 360 -11.55 5.70 -40.44
CA SER A 360 -12.94 5.48 -40.78
C SER A 360 -13.74 6.78 -40.97
N LEU A 361 -13.45 7.82 -40.18
CA LEU A 361 -14.07 9.13 -40.38
C LEU A 361 -13.60 9.76 -41.70
N SER A 362 -12.29 9.79 -41.93
CA SER A 362 -11.67 10.37 -43.14
C SER A 362 -12.30 9.80 -44.41
N ASP A 363 -12.42 8.48 -44.50
CA ASP A 363 -12.98 7.79 -45.68
C ASP A 363 -14.46 8.14 -45.89
N GLN A 364 -15.25 8.25 -44.81
CA GLN A 364 -16.69 8.50 -44.91
C GLN A 364 -17.04 9.96 -45.23
N VAL A 365 -16.16 10.91 -44.91
CA VAL A 365 -16.38 12.34 -45.21
C VAL A 365 -15.72 12.81 -46.50
N GLU A 366 -14.86 11.99 -47.12
CA GLU A 366 -14.17 12.32 -48.37
C GLU A 366 -15.14 12.66 -49.52
N GLY A 367 -16.28 11.97 -49.58
CA GLY A 367 -17.32 12.19 -50.60
C GLY A 367 -18.24 13.38 -50.34
N MET A 368 -17.99 14.20 -49.30
CA MET A 368 -18.83 15.35 -49.02
C MET A 368 -18.72 16.42 -50.11
N PRO A 369 -19.80 17.18 -50.40
CA PRO A 369 -19.73 18.30 -51.32
C PRO A 369 -18.71 19.35 -50.85
N ALA A 370 -17.68 19.62 -51.66
CA ALA A 370 -16.60 20.55 -51.32
C ALA A 370 -16.82 22.00 -51.80
N GLY A 371 -17.83 22.21 -52.66
CA GLY A 371 -17.89 23.43 -53.49
C GLY A 371 -16.76 23.44 -54.52
N VAL A 372 -17.02 23.92 -55.74
CA VAL A 372 -15.96 24.19 -56.72
C VAL A 372 -15.45 25.61 -56.52
#